data_AF-A0A2T4TPI7-F1
#
_entry.id   AF-A0A2T4TPI7-F1
#
_cell.length_a   1.000
_cell.length_b   1.000
_cell.length_c   1.000
_cell.angle_alpha   90.00
_cell.angle_beta   90.00
_cell.angle_gamma   90.00
#
_symmetry.space_group_name_H-M   'P 1'
#
loop_
_entity.id
_entity.type
_entity.pdbx_description
1 polymer ?
#
loop_
_entity_poly.entity_id
_entity_poly.type
_entity_poly.pdbx_seq_one_letter_code
_entity_poly.pdbx_strand_id
1 'polypeptide(L)'
;MQNALQILEFTRRSLFLTGKAGTGKSTFLRHIAATTKKKHVILAPTGIAAINAGGATLHSFFKLPFHPLLPNDSRYSARNIRETLKYNAEKRKLLREVELIIIDEISMVRADIIDFIDKVLRIYSRNMREPFGGKQLLLVGDIYQLEPVLKEEDRQLLQPFYPSSFFFDARVFRQMQLVSIELTKVYRQSDPVFINILDHIRTSKVGTTDLVMLNQHVGAALENNDSKLAITLSTRRDTVDYINEKRLEELPGEPTIFHGVIEGEFPESSLPTPQELVLKTGAQILFIRNDKEKRWANGTLGTIIGFGDEADGIIYVRTEEGADCDVERELWENVKYTFNEKEQKIEEQAIGTYTQFPLRLAWAITVHKSQGLTFNKVKIDFTGGVFAGGQTYVALSRCTSLDGISLKEPIRREDVFVKAAVQNFARNYNNKNMISLALRQSKADKEYFDAMTAFNRGDMQEALDKFFLAIHSRYDIEKPEVKRLLRRKLDVINRQKEEIRKLKAEARKKEEFLKRLAVEYVQMGRDCEKEDFLEAAIKNYEKALELYPGIPEAKRRLKKLRKSAIP
;
A
#
# COMPACT_ATOMS: atom_id res chain seq x y z
N MET A 1 11.46 13.94 -2.14
CA MET A 1 11.52 12.56 -1.61
C MET A 1 11.54 12.52 -0.08
N GLN A 2 12.47 13.17 0.62
CA GLN A 2 12.50 13.16 2.10
C GLN A 2 11.18 13.57 2.76
N ASN A 3 10.53 14.65 2.29
CA ASN A 3 9.23 15.05 2.83
C ASN A 3 8.15 13.98 2.68
N ALA A 4 8.16 13.23 1.56
CA ALA A 4 7.22 12.13 1.32
C ALA A 4 7.47 10.97 2.29
N LEU A 5 8.74 10.60 2.49
CA LEU A 5 9.15 9.58 3.46
C LEU A 5 8.68 9.93 4.88
N GLN A 6 8.95 11.16 5.33
CA GLN A 6 8.55 11.60 6.67
C GLN A 6 7.03 11.55 6.87
N ILE A 7 6.25 12.00 5.89
CA ILE A 7 4.78 11.93 5.96
C ILE A 7 4.33 10.46 6.02
N LEU A 8 4.90 9.59 5.19
CA LEU A 8 4.52 8.18 5.12
C LEU A 8 4.93 7.38 6.35
N GLU A 9 6.07 7.66 6.96
CA GLU A 9 6.53 6.94 8.15
C GLU A 9 5.80 7.41 9.41
N PHE A 10 5.66 8.72 9.58
CA PHE A 10 5.30 9.33 10.87
C PHE A 10 3.88 9.93 10.91
N THR A 11 3.03 9.74 9.88
CA THR A 11 1.62 10.20 9.91
C THR A 11 0.63 9.12 9.51
N ARG A 12 -0.66 9.37 9.73
CA ARG A 12 -1.76 8.67 9.04
C ARG A 12 -2.32 9.47 7.85
N ARG A 13 -1.67 10.56 7.45
CA ARG A 13 -2.14 11.41 6.35
C ARG A 13 -1.84 10.76 5.02
N SER A 14 -2.87 10.61 4.20
CA SER A 14 -2.70 10.11 2.83
C SER A 14 -1.92 11.09 1.97
N LEU A 15 -1.09 10.53 1.08
CA LEU A 15 -0.20 11.26 0.21
C LEU A 15 -0.47 10.85 -1.24
N PHE A 16 -0.54 11.84 -2.12
CA PHE A 16 -0.44 11.63 -3.56
C PHE A 16 0.96 11.99 -4.03
N LEU A 17 1.66 10.99 -4.55
CA LEU A 17 2.97 11.12 -5.16
C LEU A 17 2.83 11.07 -6.68
N THR A 18 3.16 12.19 -7.31
CA THR A 18 3.16 12.34 -8.76
C THR A 18 4.54 12.69 -9.27
N GLY A 19 4.68 12.69 -10.59
CA GLY A 19 5.91 13.05 -11.26
C GLY A 19 5.82 12.72 -12.73
N LYS A 20 6.61 13.42 -13.52
CA LYS A 20 6.75 13.16 -14.96
C LYS A 20 7.14 11.70 -15.23
N ALA A 21 6.99 11.27 -16.48
CA ALA A 21 7.57 10.02 -16.95
C ALA A 21 9.08 9.96 -16.60
N GLY A 22 9.57 8.80 -16.16
CA GLY A 22 11.00 8.63 -15.83
C GLY A 22 11.51 9.32 -14.56
N THR A 23 10.64 9.75 -13.63
CA THR A 23 11.03 10.42 -12.37
C THR A 23 11.34 9.48 -11.19
N GLY A 24 11.30 8.16 -11.41
CA GLY A 24 11.61 7.16 -10.37
C GLY A 24 10.46 6.83 -9.41
N LYS A 25 9.19 7.05 -9.80
CA LYS A 25 8.00 6.72 -8.98
C LYS A 25 7.98 5.26 -8.52
N SER A 26 8.13 4.30 -9.43
CA SER A 26 8.12 2.88 -9.08
C SER A 26 9.31 2.49 -8.20
N THR A 27 10.48 3.12 -8.40
CA THR A 27 11.65 2.93 -7.53
C THR A 27 11.37 3.43 -6.11
N PHE A 28 10.71 4.59 -5.97
CA PHE A 28 10.26 5.10 -4.67
C PHE A 28 9.26 4.17 -3.99
N LEU A 29 8.29 3.64 -4.74
CA LEU A 29 7.31 2.68 -4.23
C LEU A 29 7.99 1.44 -3.66
N ARG A 30 8.90 0.81 -4.43
CA ARG A 30 9.66 -0.37 -3.97
C ARG A 30 10.49 -0.06 -2.72
N HIS A 31 11.10 1.12 -2.67
CA HIS A 31 11.84 1.54 -1.49
C HIS A 31 10.93 1.65 -0.26
N ILE A 32 9.76 2.29 -0.37
CA ILE A 32 8.79 2.40 0.73
C ILE A 32 8.31 1.03 1.19
N ALA A 33 7.95 0.15 0.26
CA ALA A 33 7.51 -1.21 0.58
C ALA A 33 8.58 -1.99 1.35
N ALA A 34 9.85 -1.82 0.97
CA ALA A 34 10.97 -2.50 1.62
C ALA A 34 11.35 -1.91 3.00
N THR A 35 11.15 -0.60 3.24
CA THR A 35 11.64 0.08 4.45
C THR A 35 10.57 0.42 5.47
N THR A 36 9.30 0.48 5.07
CA THR A 36 8.22 0.89 5.97
C THR A 36 7.98 -0.15 7.07
N LYS A 37 7.81 0.33 8.31
CA LYS A 37 7.42 -0.51 9.45
C LYS A 37 5.91 -0.75 9.51
N LYS A 38 5.14 -0.04 8.68
CA LYS A 38 3.68 -0.14 8.67
C LYS A 38 3.24 -1.43 8.01
N LYS A 39 2.20 -2.04 8.56
CA LYS A 39 1.51 -3.17 7.93
C LYS A 39 0.88 -2.66 6.64
N HIS A 40 1.46 -2.99 5.48
CA HIS A 40 1.09 -2.39 4.22
C HIS A 40 0.62 -3.41 3.19
N VAL A 41 -0.11 -2.92 2.18
CA VAL A 41 -0.49 -3.68 0.99
C VAL A 41 -0.23 -2.82 -0.24
N ILE A 42 0.24 -3.44 -1.31
CA ILE A 42 0.43 -2.81 -2.62
C ILE A 42 -0.69 -3.27 -3.54
N LEU A 43 -1.41 -2.30 -4.10
CA LEU A 43 -2.55 -2.49 -4.97
C LEU A 43 -2.36 -1.74 -6.29
N ALA A 44 -2.98 -2.23 -7.36
CA ALA A 44 -3.01 -1.55 -8.65
C ALA A 44 -4.37 -1.76 -9.37
N PRO A 45 -4.74 -0.92 -10.34
CA PRO A 45 -6.02 -1.04 -11.07
C PRO A 45 -6.06 -2.23 -12.03
N THR A 46 -4.91 -2.62 -12.62
CA THR A 46 -4.82 -3.68 -13.64
C THR A 46 -3.92 -4.83 -13.18
N GLY A 47 -4.13 -6.03 -13.74
CA GLY A 47 -3.35 -7.24 -13.39
C GLY A 47 -1.85 -7.06 -13.64
N ILE A 48 -1.47 -6.54 -14.82
CA ILE A 48 -0.08 -6.29 -15.19
C ILE A 48 0.58 -5.27 -14.23
N ALA A 49 -0.12 -4.18 -13.89
CA ALA A 49 0.40 -3.20 -12.95
C ALA A 49 0.57 -3.79 -11.54
N ALA A 50 -0.35 -4.66 -11.11
CA ALA A 50 -0.27 -5.34 -9.82
C ALA A 50 0.94 -6.27 -9.76
N ILE A 51 1.15 -7.11 -10.80
CA ILE A 51 2.31 -8.00 -10.92
C ILE A 51 3.61 -7.19 -10.92
N ASN A 52 3.70 -6.11 -11.71
CA ASN A 52 4.89 -5.27 -11.79
C ASN A 52 5.21 -4.52 -10.48
N ALA A 53 4.18 -4.19 -9.70
CA ALA A 53 4.33 -3.55 -8.40
C ALA A 53 4.60 -4.56 -7.27
N GLY A 54 4.51 -5.88 -7.54
CA GLY A 54 4.61 -6.93 -6.53
C GLY A 54 3.42 -6.91 -5.58
N GLY A 55 2.20 -6.82 -6.12
CA GLY A 55 0.99 -6.69 -5.33
C GLY A 55 -0.25 -7.30 -5.98
N ALA A 56 -1.42 -6.90 -5.50
CA ALA A 56 -2.71 -7.43 -5.96
C ALA A 56 -3.54 -6.36 -6.66
N THR A 57 -4.58 -6.75 -7.40
CA THR A 57 -5.49 -5.75 -7.98
C THR A 57 -6.44 -5.17 -6.94
N LEU A 58 -6.89 -3.92 -7.15
CA LEU A 58 -7.95 -3.31 -6.33
C LEU A 58 -9.22 -4.17 -6.32
N HIS A 59 -9.58 -4.73 -7.48
CA HIS A 59 -10.77 -5.56 -7.66
C HIS A 59 -10.67 -6.86 -6.87
N SER A 60 -9.56 -7.59 -6.95
CA SER A 60 -9.38 -8.83 -6.18
C SER A 60 -9.27 -8.56 -4.69
N PHE A 61 -8.55 -7.51 -4.28
CA PHE A 61 -8.37 -7.19 -2.88
C PHE A 61 -9.68 -6.74 -2.21
N PHE A 62 -10.43 -5.82 -2.80
CA PHE A 62 -11.68 -5.30 -2.20
C PHE A 62 -12.95 -6.00 -2.72
N LYS A 63 -12.82 -7.10 -3.46
CA LYS A 63 -13.94 -7.78 -4.15
C LYS A 63 -14.87 -6.77 -4.87
N LEU A 64 -14.27 -5.83 -5.60
CA LEU A 64 -15.01 -4.77 -6.28
C LEU A 64 -15.75 -5.35 -7.49
N PRO A 65 -17.03 -4.99 -7.70
CA PRO A 65 -17.71 -5.33 -8.94
C PRO A 65 -17.18 -4.48 -10.11
N PHE A 66 -17.33 -4.99 -11.33
CA PHE A 66 -16.86 -4.32 -12.56
C PHE A 66 -17.86 -3.31 -13.15
N HIS A 67 -18.95 -2.99 -12.44
CA HIS A 67 -19.93 -1.98 -12.84
C HIS A 67 -19.74 -0.67 -12.04
N PRO A 68 -20.29 0.47 -12.49
CA PRO A 68 -20.25 1.72 -11.72
C PRO A 68 -20.82 1.57 -10.31
N LEU A 69 -20.15 2.16 -9.32
CA LEU A 69 -20.51 2.06 -7.90
C LEU A 69 -21.21 3.33 -7.42
N LEU A 70 -22.53 3.37 -7.57
CA LEU A 70 -23.30 4.56 -7.23
C LEU A 70 -23.37 4.80 -5.71
N PRO A 71 -23.21 6.05 -5.23
CA PRO A 71 -23.30 6.36 -3.80
C PRO A 71 -24.63 5.99 -3.14
N ASN A 72 -25.72 6.02 -3.91
CA ASN A 72 -27.10 5.74 -3.49
C ASN A 72 -27.52 4.27 -3.70
N ASP A 73 -26.61 3.39 -4.15
CA ASP A 73 -26.92 1.97 -4.30
C ASP A 73 -27.18 1.32 -2.93
N SER A 74 -28.42 0.83 -2.75
CA SER A 74 -28.88 0.23 -1.50
C SER A 74 -28.12 -1.05 -1.12
N ARG A 75 -27.60 -1.79 -2.12
CA ARG A 75 -26.79 -3.01 -1.92
C ARG A 75 -25.49 -2.71 -1.19
N TYR A 76 -24.96 -1.50 -1.39
CA TYR A 76 -23.71 -1.03 -0.77
C TYR A 76 -23.96 0.05 0.27
N SER A 77 -25.16 0.08 0.86
CA SER A 77 -25.45 0.88 2.04
C SER A 77 -24.65 0.38 3.24
N ALA A 78 -24.46 1.23 4.26
CA ALA A 78 -23.71 0.86 5.46
C ALA A 78 -24.32 -0.36 6.20
N ARG A 79 -25.62 -0.60 6.03
CA ARG A 79 -26.34 -1.74 6.59
C ARG A 79 -26.10 -3.02 5.78
N ASN A 80 -26.20 -2.93 4.45
CA ASN A 80 -26.24 -4.12 3.58
C ASN A 80 -24.84 -4.56 3.07
N ILE A 81 -23.83 -3.69 3.08
CA ILE A 81 -22.52 -3.98 2.47
C ILE A 81 -21.85 -5.26 3.03
N ARG A 82 -22.13 -5.61 4.30
CA ARG A 82 -21.59 -6.83 4.93
C ARG A 82 -22.21 -8.09 4.37
N GLU A 83 -23.49 -8.04 4.02
CA GLU A 83 -24.24 -9.14 3.39
C GLU A 83 -23.89 -9.25 1.91
N THR A 84 -23.61 -8.14 1.24
CA THR A 84 -23.25 -8.10 -0.18
C THR A 84 -21.82 -8.60 -0.43
N LEU A 85 -20.82 -8.06 0.28
CA LEU A 85 -19.40 -8.41 0.03
C LEU A 85 -18.97 -9.73 0.65
N LYS A 86 -19.69 -10.21 1.69
CA LYS A 86 -19.45 -11.48 2.39
C LYS A 86 -17.97 -11.75 2.68
N TYR A 87 -17.27 -10.78 3.28
CA TYR A 87 -15.88 -11.00 3.68
C TYR A 87 -15.79 -12.06 4.79
N ASN A 88 -14.87 -13.01 4.63
CA ASN A 88 -14.55 -14.00 5.65
C ASN A 88 -13.84 -13.36 6.86
N ALA A 89 -13.66 -14.11 7.95
CA ALA A 89 -13.06 -13.60 9.18
C ALA A 89 -11.63 -13.09 8.96
N GLU A 90 -10.83 -13.81 8.18
CA GLU A 90 -9.45 -13.44 7.82
C GLU A 90 -9.40 -12.10 7.08
N LYS A 91 -10.22 -11.91 6.04
CA LYS A 91 -10.25 -10.66 5.27
C LYS A 91 -10.68 -9.48 6.15
N ARG A 92 -11.65 -9.69 7.03
CA ARG A 92 -12.07 -8.67 8.01
C ARG A 92 -10.95 -8.33 9.00
N LYS A 93 -10.12 -9.29 9.37
CA LYS A 93 -8.95 -9.07 10.22
C LYS A 93 -7.86 -8.32 9.46
N LEU A 94 -7.52 -8.76 8.26
CA LEU A 94 -6.58 -8.07 7.36
C LEU A 94 -6.94 -6.59 7.19
N LEU A 95 -8.19 -6.26 6.80
CA LEU A 95 -8.61 -4.87 6.62
C LEU A 95 -8.54 -4.03 7.90
N ARG A 96 -8.69 -4.65 9.08
CA ARG A 96 -8.52 -3.97 10.37
C ARG A 96 -7.07 -3.72 10.71
N GLU A 97 -6.18 -4.63 10.34
CA GLU A 97 -4.75 -4.57 10.70
C GLU A 97 -3.90 -3.78 9.71
N VAL A 98 -4.28 -3.72 8.43
CA VAL A 98 -3.61 -2.86 7.44
C VAL A 98 -3.53 -1.42 7.96
N GLU A 99 -2.38 -0.78 7.82
CA GLU A 99 -2.15 0.61 8.22
C GLU A 99 -1.91 1.52 7.00
N LEU A 100 -1.21 1.00 5.99
CA LEU A 100 -0.87 1.70 4.76
C LEU A 100 -1.37 0.94 3.53
N ILE A 101 -2.11 1.61 2.66
CA ILE A 101 -2.54 1.07 1.37
C ILE A 101 -1.84 1.87 0.28
N ILE A 102 -0.96 1.19 -0.46
CA ILE A 102 -0.24 1.77 -1.59
C ILE A 102 -1.04 1.44 -2.85
N ILE A 103 -1.40 2.45 -3.65
CA ILE A 103 -2.08 2.27 -4.92
C ILE A 103 -1.19 2.82 -6.03
N ASP A 104 -0.60 1.93 -6.83
CA ASP A 104 0.13 2.32 -8.03
C ASP A 104 -0.83 2.57 -9.20
N GLU A 105 -0.40 3.37 -10.16
CA GLU A 105 -1.18 3.81 -11.32
C GLU A 105 -2.56 4.39 -10.98
N ILE A 106 -2.62 5.20 -9.92
CA ILE A 106 -3.87 5.81 -9.41
C ILE A 106 -4.62 6.64 -10.47
N SER A 107 -3.94 7.15 -11.50
CA SER A 107 -4.57 7.93 -12.58
C SER A 107 -5.63 7.15 -13.35
N MET A 108 -5.53 5.82 -13.40
CA MET A 108 -6.53 4.95 -14.03
C MET A 108 -7.71 4.59 -13.11
N VAL A 109 -7.67 5.01 -11.84
CA VAL A 109 -8.71 4.67 -10.87
C VAL A 109 -9.80 5.73 -10.88
N ARG A 110 -11.06 5.27 -10.88
CA ARG A 110 -12.22 6.15 -10.89
C ARG A 110 -12.58 6.70 -9.52
N ALA A 111 -13.24 7.85 -9.48
CA ALA A 111 -13.72 8.49 -8.25
C ALA A 111 -14.65 7.59 -7.41
N ASP A 112 -15.57 6.86 -8.05
CA ASP A 112 -16.51 5.95 -7.39
C ASP A 112 -15.81 4.80 -6.67
N ILE A 113 -14.73 4.29 -7.27
CA ILE A 113 -13.90 3.24 -6.66
C ILE A 113 -13.25 3.72 -5.36
N ILE A 114 -12.73 4.95 -5.34
CA ILE A 114 -12.10 5.51 -4.13
C ILE A 114 -13.13 5.70 -3.00
N ASP A 115 -14.30 6.27 -3.31
CA ASP A 115 -15.36 6.42 -2.30
C ASP A 115 -15.90 5.07 -1.81
N PHE A 116 -15.93 4.06 -2.70
CA PHE A 116 -16.28 2.71 -2.29
C PHE A 116 -15.25 2.11 -1.34
N ILE A 117 -13.96 2.27 -1.64
CA ILE A 117 -12.87 1.85 -0.76
C ILE A 117 -12.95 2.56 0.60
N ASP A 118 -13.21 3.87 0.63
CA ASP A 118 -13.46 4.63 1.86
C ASP A 118 -14.60 3.99 2.68
N LYS A 119 -15.74 3.73 2.04
CA LYS A 119 -16.91 3.12 2.67
C LYS A 119 -16.59 1.74 3.26
N VAL A 120 -15.91 0.89 2.51
CA VAL A 120 -15.48 -0.45 2.95
C VAL A 120 -14.55 -0.32 4.16
N LEU A 121 -13.51 0.50 4.07
CA LEU A 121 -12.53 0.63 5.14
C LEU A 121 -13.13 1.21 6.42
N ARG A 122 -14.03 2.19 6.34
CA ARG A 122 -14.75 2.72 7.51
C ARG A 122 -15.54 1.64 8.24
N ILE A 123 -16.28 0.82 7.50
CA ILE A 123 -17.19 -0.19 8.06
C ILE A 123 -16.44 -1.37 8.66
N TYR A 124 -15.39 -1.85 7.99
CA TYR A 124 -14.61 -3.00 8.44
C TYR A 124 -13.56 -2.63 9.48
N SER A 125 -13.04 -1.40 9.47
CA SER A 125 -12.17 -0.86 10.54
C SER A 125 -12.96 -0.42 11.77
N ARG A 126 -14.31 -0.40 11.70
CA ARG A 126 -15.20 0.11 12.75
C ARG A 126 -14.92 1.58 13.12
N ASN A 127 -14.49 2.36 12.13
CA ASN A 127 -14.18 3.77 12.29
C ASN A 127 -14.91 4.56 11.20
N MET A 128 -16.14 4.97 11.50
CA MET A 128 -16.97 5.74 10.55
C MET A 128 -16.61 7.23 10.52
N ARG A 129 -15.81 7.72 11.48
CA ARG A 129 -15.52 9.15 11.65
C ARG A 129 -14.40 9.61 10.75
N GLU A 130 -13.36 8.79 10.63
CA GLU A 130 -12.17 9.15 9.84
C GLU A 130 -12.29 8.63 8.39
N PRO A 131 -11.81 9.41 7.41
CA PRO A 131 -11.58 8.93 6.06
C PRO A 131 -10.78 7.62 6.04
N PHE A 132 -11.19 6.72 5.15
CA PHE A 132 -10.62 5.39 4.97
C PHE A 132 -10.55 4.58 6.28
N GLY A 133 -11.42 4.85 7.25
CA GLY A 133 -11.39 4.21 8.56
C GLY A 133 -10.12 4.49 9.36
N GLY A 134 -9.42 5.58 9.09
CA GLY A 134 -8.14 5.95 9.70
C GLY A 134 -6.92 5.27 9.07
N LYS A 135 -7.09 4.59 7.93
CA LYS A 135 -5.98 4.01 7.15
C LYS A 135 -5.29 5.08 6.33
N GLN A 136 -3.98 4.97 6.18
CA GLN A 136 -3.20 5.86 5.33
C GLN A 136 -3.17 5.33 3.90
N LEU A 137 -3.37 6.21 2.91
CA LEU A 137 -3.20 5.87 1.50
C LEU A 137 -1.95 6.53 0.92
N LEU A 138 -1.14 5.77 0.20
CA LEU A 138 -0.11 6.29 -0.71
C LEU A 138 -0.60 6.09 -2.14
N LEU A 139 -0.96 7.17 -2.80
CA LEU A 139 -1.44 7.17 -4.17
C LEU A 139 -0.27 7.53 -5.09
N VAL A 140 0.12 6.64 -5.98
CA VAL A 140 1.24 6.85 -6.91
C VAL A 140 0.73 6.81 -8.33
N GLY A 141 1.12 7.79 -9.16
CA GLY A 141 0.75 7.80 -10.56
C GLY A 141 1.01 9.15 -11.20
N ASP A 142 0.52 9.32 -12.43
CA ASP A 142 0.69 10.56 -13.19
C ASP A 142 -0.63 10.91 -13.88
N ILE A 143 -1.31 11.95 -13.41
CA ILE A 143 -2.65 12.33 -13.90
C ILE A 143 -2.67 12.88 -15.32
N TYR A 144 -1.49 13.22 -15.86
CA TYR A 144 -1.33 13.68 -17.23
C TYR A 144 -1.10 12.54 -18.23
N GLN A 145 -1.00 11.29 -17.75
CA GLN A 145 -0.95 10.11 -18.60
C GLN A 145 -2.36 9.67 -18.95
N LEU A 146 -2.69 8.39 -18.76
CA LEU A 146 -3.96 7.83 -19.16
C LEU A 146 -5.04 8.07 -18.11
N GLU A 147 -6.20 8.48 -18.58
CA GLU A 147 -7.42 8.62 -17.79
C GLU A 147 -8.12 7.28 -17.56
N PRO A 148 -9.02 7.19 -16.56
CA PRO A 148 -9.82 5.99 -16.35
C PRO A 148 -10.69 5.71 -17.58
N VAL A 149 -10.61 4.49 -18.11
CA VAL A 149 -11.43 4.04 -19.24
C VAL A 149 -12.87 3.83 -18.76
N LEU A 150 -13.81 4.52 -19.39
CA LEU A 150 -15.24 4.48 -19.07
C LEU A 150 -16.05 4.36 -20.36
N LYS A 151 -17.05 3.48 -20.35
CA LYS A 151 -18.09 3.48 -21.39
C LYS A 151 -18.97 4.71 -21.20
N GLU A 152 -19.60 5.17 -22.29
CA GLU A 152 -20.43 6.38 -22.23
C GLU A 152 -21.64 6.21 -21.30
N GLU A 153 -22.25 5.02 -21.27
CA GLU A 153 -23.33 4.65 -20.35
C GLU A 153 -22.89 4.79 -18.88
N ASP A 154 -21.72 4.24 -18.53
CA ASP A 154 -21.15 4.32 -17.19
C ASP A 154 -20.86 5.77 -16.78
N ARG A 155 -20.39 6.58 -17.73
CA ARG A 155 -20.13 8.01 -17.52
C ARG A 155 -21.42 8.76 -17.18
N GLN A 156 -22.50 8.52 -17.92
CA GLN A 156 -23.80 9.15 -17.68
C GLN A 156 -24.36 8.81 -16.30
N LEU A 157 -24.15 7.57 -15.84
CA LEU A 157 -24.57 7.15 -14.49
C LEU A 157 -23.79 7.85 -13.36
N LEU A 158 -22.51 8.14 -13.56
CA LEU A 158 -21.64 8.73 -12.55
C LEU A 158 -21.70 10.26 -12.51
N GLN A 159 -22.00 10.90 -13.64
CA GLN A 159 -22.00 12.36 -13.81
C GLN A 159 -22.83 13.13 -12.75
N PRO A 160 -24.01 12.65 -12.28
CA PRO A 160 -24.77 13.35 -11.24
C PRO A 160 -24.07 13.36 -9.87
N PHE A 161 -23.16 12.41 -9.63
CA PHE A 161 -22.54 12.21 -8.32
C PHE A 161 -21.14 12.80 -8.21
N TYR A 162 -20.44 12.93 -9.34
CA TYR A 162 -19.03 13.28 -9.43
C TYR A 162 -18.77 14.34 -10.51
N PRO A 163 -17.99 15.40 -10.22
CA PRO A 163 -17.61 16.40 -11.22
C PRO A 163 -16.84 15.82 -12.42
N SER A 164 -16.02 14.79 -12.17
CA SER A 164 -15.33 14.03 -13.20
C SER A 164 -15.09 12.59 -12.74
N SER A 165 -14.58 11.75 -13.64
CA SER A 165 -14.23 10.36 -13.32
C SER A 165 -12.93 10.19 -12.56
N PHE A 166 -12.09 11.22 -12.44
CA PHE A 166 -10.76 11.09 -11.85
C PHE A 166 -10.83 10.83 -10.34
N PHE A 167 -9.90 10.01 -9.84
CA PHE A 167 -9.82 9.64 -8.42
C PHE A 167 -9.90 10.85 -7.45
N PHE A 168 -9.29 11.98 -7.81
CA PHE A 168 -9.21 13.17 -6.95
C PHE A 168 -10.55 13.88 -6.75
N ASP A 169 -11.55 13.59 -7.59
CA ASP A 169 -12.92 14.11 -7.45
C ASP A 169 -13.82 13.25 -6.56
N ALA A 170 -13.27 12.19 -5.96
CA ALA A 170 -13.95 11.38 -4.95
C ALA A 170 -14.41 12.25 -3.76
N ARG A 171 -15.59 11.96 -3.22
CA ARG A 171 -16.22 12.79 -2.18
C ARG A 171 -15.43 12.77 -0.88
N VAL A 172 -14.73 11.69 -0.59
CA VAL A 172 -13.85 11.58 0.58
C VAL A 172 -12.78 12.68 0.62
N PHE A 173 -12.27 13.13 -0.53
CA PHE A 173 -11.26 14.20 -0.59
C PHE A 173 -11.83 15.61 -0.32
N ARG A 174 -13.15 15.75 -0.17
CA ARG A 174 -13.76 16.98 0.37
C ARG A 174 -13.65 17.05 1.90
N GLN A 175 -13.52 15.90 2.55
CA GLN A 175 -13.38 15.79 4.02
C GLN A 175 -11.91 15.80 4.46
N MET A 176 -10.99 15.44 3.56
CA MET A 176 -9.55 15.47 3.79
C MET A 176 -8.81 16.06 2.60
N GLN A 177 -7.97 17.07 2.86
CA GLN A 177 -7.09 17.59 1.83
C GLN A 177 -5.94 16.61 1.56
N LEU A 178 -5.91 16.10 0.33
CA LEU A 178 -4.87 15.22 -0.16
C LEU A 178 -3.56 15.99 -0.38
N VAL A 179 -2.53 15.67 0.39
CA VAL A 179 -1.19 16.26 0.20
C VAL A 179 -0.63 15.72 -1.11
N SER A 180 -0.17 16.60 -1.99
CA SER A 180 0.34 16.23 -3.32
C SER A 180 1.81 16.64 -3.46
N ILE A 181 2.69 15.67 -3.71
CA ILE A 181 4.13 15.89 -3.93
C ILE A 181 4.48 15.46 -5.35
N GLU A 182 5.04 16.38 -6.14
CA GLU A 182 5.53 16.12 -7.49
C GLU A 182 7.05 15.93 -7.50
N LEU A 183 7.50 14.81 -8.04
CA LEU A 183 8.90 14.53 -8.36
C LEU A 183 9.29 15.25 -9.65
N THR A 184 10.29 16.13 -9.57
CA THR A 184 10.68 17.02 -10.68
C THR A 184 11.88 16.52 -11.49
N LYS A 185 12.77 15.72 -10.88
CA LYS A 185 13.98 15.21 -11.55
C LYS A 185 13.64 14.04 -12.47
N VAL A 186 13.82 14.25 -13.78
CA VAL A 186 13.68 13.24 -14.83
C VAL A 186 15.01 12.50 -15.00
N TYR A 187 14.96 11.17 -15.05
CA TYR A 187 16.13 10.32 -15.25
C TYR A 187 16.16 9.62 -16.62
N ARG A 188 15.02 9.57 -17.33
CA ARG A 188 14.87 8.82 -18.59
C ARG A 188 15.46 9.58 -19.78
N GLN A 189 15.05 10.84 -19.94
CA GLN A 189 15.55 11.71 -21.00
C GLN A 189 16.69 12.55 -20.45
N SER A 190 17.73 12.74 -21.27
CA SER A 190 18.86 13.63 -20.98
C SER A 190 18.76 14.96 -21.71
N ASP A 191 18.13 15.00 -22.89
CA ASP A 191 18.00 16.19 -23.72
C ASP A 191 17.00 17.23 -23.14
N PRO A 192 17.46 18.42 -22.74
CA PRO A 192 16.59 19.49 -22.23
C PRO A 192 15.53 19.95 -23.23
N VAL A 193 15.82 19.96 -24.54
CA VAL A 193 14.88 20.41 -25.57
C VAL A 193 13.70 19.45 -25.62
N PHE A 194 13.97 18.15 -25.75
CA PHE A 194 12.93 17.14 -25.74
C PHE A 194 12.14 17.10 -24.43
N ILE A 195 12.79 17.27 -23.27
CA ILE A 195 12.10 17.37 -21.98
C ILE A 195 11.10 18.54 -21.96
N ASN A 196 11.49 19.71 -22.46
CA ASN A 196 10.62 20.88 -22.52
C ASN A 196 9.42 20.66 -23.47
N ILE A 197 9.65 20.06 -24.64
CA ILE A 197 8.56 19.67 -25.55
C ILE A 197 7.57 18.73 -24.84
N LEU A 198 8.08 17.70 -24.17
CA LEU A 198 7.24 16.76 -23.40
C LEU A 198 6.46 17.47 -22.29
N ASP A 199 7.03 18.47 -21.63
CA ASP A 199 6.35 19.25 -20.60
C ASP A 199 5.25 20.15 -21.17
N HIS A 200 5.49 20.76 -22.33
CA HIS A 200 4.48 21.55 -23.03
C HIS A 200 3.31 20.66 -23.47
N ILE A 201 3.59 19.45 -23.98
CA ILE A 201 2.54 18.46 -24.34
C ILE A 201 1.80 18.00 -23.08
N ARG A 202 2.52 17.61 -22.03
CA ARG A 202 1.98 17.18 -20.73
C ARG A 202 0.98 18.18 -20.18
N THR A 203 1.24 19.48 -20.34
CA THR A 203 0.40 20.56 -19.78
C THR A 203 -0.56 21.19 -20.78
N SER A 204 -0.65 20.66 -22.01
CA SER A 204 -1.47 21.20 -23.11
C SER A 204 -1.09 22.63 -23.52
N LYS A 205 0.18 23.01 -23.33
CA LYS A 205 0.77 24.32 -23.66
C LYS A 205 1.67 24.29 -24.91
N VAL A 206 1.52 23.27 -25.74
CA VAL A 206 2.35 23.07 -26.94
C VAL A 206 2.29 24.30 -27.87
N GLY A 207 3.47 24.83 -28.19
CA GLY A 207 3.64 25.94 -29.11
C GLY A 207 3.76 25.49 -30.56
N THR A 208 3.70 26.43 -31.51
CA THR A 208 3.92 26.13 -32.94
C THR A 208 5.34 25.60 -33.18
N THR A 209 6.34 26.16 -32.50
CA THR A 209 7.73 25.71 -32.61
C THR A 209 7.91 24.26 -32.17
N ASP A 210 7.27 23.85 -31.07
CA ASP A 210 7.31 22.47 -30.59
C ASP A 210 6.71 21.50 -31.62
N LEU A 211 5.56 21.86 -32.20
CA LEU A 211 4.91 21.05 -33.23
C LEU A 211 5.76 20.96 -34.51
N VAL A 212 6.39 22.06 -34.93
CA VAL A 212 7.30 22.06 -36.07
C VAL A 212 8.48 21.14 -35.81
N MET A 213 9.12 21.22 -34.65
CA MET A 213 10.22 20.33 -34.28
C MET A 213 9.78 18.86 -34.28
N LEU A 214 8.63 18.52 -33.66
CA LEU A 214 8.10 17.15 -33.69
C LEU A 214 7.82 16.67 -35.11
N ASN A 215 7.18 17.51 -35.92
CA ASN A 215 6.73 17.14 -37.26
C ASN A 215 7.86 17.05 -38.29
N GLN A 216 9.07 17.52 -37.97
CA GLN A 216 10.27 17.20 -38.75
C GLN A 216 10.60 15.70 -38.72
N HIS A 217 10.11 14.96 -37.72
CA HIS A 217 10.31 13.52 -37.59
C HIS A 217 9.24 12.68 -38.31
N VAL A 218 8.36 13.29 -39.12
CA VAL A 218 7.37 12.56 -39.92
C VAL A 218 8.08 11.78 -41.02
N GLY A 219 7.86 10.46 -41.05
CA GLY A 219 8.52 9.58 -42.00
C GLY A 219 10.04 9.49 -41.81
N ALA A 220 10.57 9.97 -40.68
CA ALA A 220 12.00 9.89 -40.40
C ALA A 220 12.46 8.43 -40.49
N ALA A 221 13.47 8.20 -41.34
CA ALA A 221 14.14 6.91 -41.41
C ALA A 221 14.95 6.74 -40.13
N LEU A 222 14.45 5.91 -39.22
CA LEU A 222 15.23 5.49 -38.07
C LEU A 222 16.33 4.56 -38.60
N GLU A 223 17.49 5.11 -38.96
CA GLU A 223 18.56 4.41 -39.69
C GLU A 223 18.83 3.00 -39.14
N ASN A 224 18.85 2.01 -40.04
CA ASN A 224 19.13 0.60 -39.77
C ASN A 224 20.63 0.28 -39.77
N ASN A 225 21.50 1.29 -39.73
CA ASN A 225 22.93 1.06 -39.64
C ASN A 225 23.22 0.45 -38.26
N ASP A 226 23.47 -0.86 -38.29
CA ASP A 226 23.73 -1.78 -37.21
C ASP A 226 22.59 -1.95 -36.18
N SER A 227 21.67 -2.87 -36.49
CA SER A 227 20.87 -3.64 -35.50
C SER A 227 20.08 -2.85 -34.46
N LYS A 228 19.59 -1.64 -34.78
CA LYS A 228 18.73 -0.89 -33.85
C LYS A 228 17.25 -1.10 -34.16
N LEU A 229 16.68 -2.11 -33.50
CA LEU A 229 15.26 -2.44 -33.51
C LEU A 229 14.40 -1.20 -33.19
N ALA A 230 13.22 -1.11 -33.82
CA ALA A 230 12.26 -0.05 -33.57
C ALA A 230 10.88 -0.65 -33.30
N ILE A 231 10.17 -0.11 -32.33
CA ILE A 231 8.81 -0.57 -31.98
C ILE A 231 7.75 0.44 -32.43
N THR A 232 6.63 -0.05 -32.92
CA THR A 232 5.49 0.79 -33.32
C THR A 232 4.52 0.97 -32.15
N LEU A 233 4.23 2.21 -31.78
CA LEU A 233 3.23 2.56 -30.76
C LEU A 233 1.94 3.00 -31.43
N SER A 234 0.85 2.26 -31.23
CA SER A 234 -0.46 2.60 -31.79
C SER A 234 -1.54 2.77 -30.72
N THR A 235 -2.56 3.57 -31.00
CA THR A 235 -3.68 3.79 -30.08
C THR A 235 -4.66 2.63 -30.05
N ARG A 236 -4.72 1.81 -31.10
CA ARG A 236 -5.69 0.74 -31.25
C ARG A 236 -5.06 -0.65 -31.23
N ARG A 237 -5.81 -1.61 -30.69
CA ARG A 237 -5.34 -2.99 -30.48
C ARG A 237 -5.33 -3.81 -31.78
N ASP A 238 -6.37 -3.65 -32.60
CA ASP A 238 -6.48 -4.23 -33.94
C ASP A 238 -5.27 -3.90 -34.82
N THR A 239 -4.83 -2.63 -34.85
CA THR A 239 -3.62 -2.23 -35.59
C THR A 239 -2.36 -2.94 -35.08
N VAL A 240 -2.23 -3.08 -33.76
CA VAL A 240 -1.07 -3.74 -33.13
C VAL A 240 -1.04 -5.23 -33.45
N ASP A 241 -2.19 -5.90 -33.32
CA ASP A 241 -2.32 -7.32 -33.57
C ASP A 241 -2.04 -7.59 -35.07
N TYR A 242 -2.62 -6.80 -35.99
CA TYR A 242 -2.33 -6.87 -37.43
C TYR A 242 -0.84 -6.71 -37.78
N ILE A 243 -0.16 -5.71 -37.21
CA ILE A 243 1.27 -5.49 -37.49
C ILE A 243 2.10 -6.68 -37.01
N ASN A 244 1.82 -7.19 -35.80
CA ASN A 244 2.60 -8.30 -35.24
C ASN A 244 2.36 -9.61 -36.01
N GLU A 245 1.11 -9.92 -36.34
CA GLU A 245 0.75 -11.13 -37.11
C GLU A 245 1.37 -11.09 -38.51
N LYS A 246 1.17 -9.99 -39.25
CA LYS A 246 1.74 -9.82 -40.59
C LYS A 246 3.26 -9.96 -40.59
N ARG A 247 3.96 -9.35 -39.63
CA ARG A 247 5.43 -9.42 -39.54
C ARG A 247 5.92 -10.81 -39.18
N LEU A 248 5.18 -11.55 -38.36
CA LEU A 248 5.49 -12.94 -38.04
C LEU A 248 5.25 -13.86 -39.25
N GLU A 249 4.19 -13.62 -40.03
CA GLU A 249 3.90 -14.37 -41.25
C GLU A 249 4.97 -14.16 -42.33
N GLU A 250 5.45 -12.92 -42.50
CA GLU A 250 6.52 -12.55 -43.45
C GLU A 250 7.86 -13.26 -43.17
N LEU A 251 8.10 -13.73 -41.94
CA LEU A 251 9.33 -14.42 -41.59
C LEU A 251 9.38 -15.85 -42.15
N PRO A 252 10.53 -16.26 -42.72
CA PRO A 252 10.72 -17.63 -43.19
C PRO A 252 10.73 -18.62 -42.03
N GLY A 253 10.42 -19.88 -42.34
CA GLY A 253 10.39 -20.97 -41.36
C GLY A 253 9.03 -21.15 -40.67
N GLU A 254 8.88 -22.33 -40.07
CA GLU A 254 7.66 -22.71 -39.36
C GLU A 254 7.61 -22.06 -37.97
N PRO A 255 6.42 -21.63 -37.50
CA PRO A 255 6.26 -21.10 -36.17
C PRO A 255 6.47 -22.17 -35.10
N THR A 256 7.20 -21.82 -34.05
CA THR A 256 7.31 -22.62 -32.83
C THR A 256 6.34 -22.06 -31.79
N ILE A 257 5.54 -22.94 -31.18
CA ILE A 257 4.52 -22.56 -30.20
C ILE A 257 5.00 -22.99 -28.81
N PHE A 258 5.10 -22.04 -27.88
CA PHE A 258 5.40 -22.31 -26.49
C PHE A 258 4.16 -22.14 -25.64
N HIS A 259 3.71 -23.23 -25.01
CA HIS A 259 2.56 -23.20 -24.10
C HIS A 259 2.99 -22.81 -22.68
N GLY A 260 2.29 -21.84 -22.11
CA GLY A 260 2.45 -21.39 -20.73
C GLY A 260 1.67 -22.29 -19.79
N VAL A 261 2.23 -22.55 -18.61
CA VAL A 261 1.64 -23.44 -17.60
C VAL A 261 1.02 -22.60 -16.49
N ILE A 262 -0.26 -22.83 -16.19
CA ILE A 262 -0.98 -22.19 -15.09
C ILE A 262 -1.22 -23.23 -14.00
N GLU A 263 -0.84 -22.92 -12.76
CA GLU A 263 -1.16 -23.75 -11.59
C GLU A 263 -1.94 -22.89 -10.57
N GLY A 264 -3.02 -23.43 -9.99
CA GLY A 264 -3.85 -22.70 -9.03
C GLY A 264 -4.71 -21.59 -9.67
N GLU A 265 -4.98 -20.52 -8.91
CA GLU A 265 -5.85 -19.41 -9.34
C GLU A 265 -5.05 -18.29 -10.04
N PHE A 266 -5.03 -18.27 -11.37
CA PHE A 266 -4.43 -17.20 -12.16
C PHE A 266 -5.38 -16.73 -13.29
N PRO A 267 -5.94 -15.51 -13.24
CA PRO A 267 -6.86 -15.03 -14.29
C PRO A 267 -6.15 -14.80 -15.64
N GLU A 268 -6.72 -15.32 -16.73
CA GLU A 268 -6.19 -15.16 -18.10
C GLU A 268 -5.99 -13.69 -18.50
N SER A 269 -6.89 -12.80 -18.05
CA SER A 269 -6.80 -11.36 -18.32
C SER A 269 -5.61 -10.67 -17.65
N SER A 270 -4.98 -11.33 -16.68
CA SER A 270 -3.82 -10.84 -15.94
C SER A 270 -2.51 -11.49 -16.40
N LEU A 271 -2.56 -12.38 -17.39
CA LEU A 271 -1.36 -13.03 -17.92
C LEU A 271 -0.40 -11.97 -18.50
N PRO A 272 0.85 -11.94 -18.03
CA PRO A 272 1.82 -10.94 -18.46
C PRO A 272 2.29 -11.17 -19.91
N THR A 273 2.30 -12.42 -20.35
CA THR A 273 2.58 -12.87 -21.72
C THR A 273 1.47 -13.85 -22.18
N PRO A 274 1.14 -13.92 -23.49
CA PRO A 274 0.15 -14.88 -23.99
C PRO A 274 0.43 -16.31 -23.53
N GLN A 275 -0.65 -17.05 -23.25
CA GLN A 275 -0.55 -18.47 -22.90
C GLN A 275 0.05 -19.28 -24.05
N GLU A 276 -0.35 -18.99 -25.27
CA GLU A 276 0.27 -19.53 -26.48
C GLU A 276 1.20 -18.47 -27.06
N LEU A 277 2.50 -18.67 -26.86
CA LEU A 277 3.53 -17.78 -27.37
C LEU A 277 4.06 -18.33 -28.68
N VAL A 278 3.62 -17.75 -29.80
CA VAL A 278 4.03 -18.14 -31.16
C VAL A 278 5.23 -17.30 -31.59
N LEU A 279 6.34 -17.96 -31.93
CA LEU A 279 7.60 -17.30 -32.31
C LEU A 279 8.22 -17.96 -33.55
N LYS A 280 9.07 -17.20 -34.25
CA LYS A 280 9.93 -17.67 -35.35
C LYS A 280 11.34 -17.10 -35.18
N THR A 281 12.35 -17.75 -35.75
CA THR A 281 13.68 -17.14 -35.87
C THR A 281 13.57 -15.85 -36.67
N GLY A 282 14.21 -14.77 -36.19
CA GLY A 282 14.07 -13.43 -36.73
C GLY A 282 12.90 -12.61 -36.15
N ALA A 283 12.07 -13.20 -35.27
CA ALA A 283 10.97 -12.46 -34.64
C ALA A 283 11.49 -11.37 -33.70
N GLN A 284 10.91 -10.16 -33.83
CA GLN A 284 11.19 -9.07 -32.90
C GLN A 284 10.33 -9.24 -31.64
N ILE A 285 10.99 -9.31 -30.49
CA ILE A 285 10.36 -9.49 -29.20
C ILE A 285 10.67 -8.34 -28.25
N LEU A 286 9.89 -8.30 -27.17
CA LEU A 286 10.03 -7.41 -26.03
C LEU A 286 10.21 -8.28 -24.79
N PHE A 287 11.25 -7.99 -24.01
CA PHE A 287 11.39 -8.54 -22.67
C PHE A 287 10.41 -7.87 -21.72
N ILE A 288 9.60 -8.66 -21.01
CA ILE A 288 8.56 -8.16 -20.09
C ILE A 288 8.96 -8.25 -18.61
N ARG A 289 10.16 -8.76 -18.32
CA ARG A 289 10.72 -8.89 -16.96
C ARG A 289 12.17 -8.42 -16.95
N ASN A 290 12.62 -7.86 -15.83
CA ASN A 290 14.03 -7.57 -15.63
C ASN A 290 14.79 -8.87 -15.37
N ASP A 291 15.94 -9.03 -16.02
CA ASP A 291 16.82 -10.16 -15.77
C ASP A 291 17.49 -10.06 -14.38
N LYS A 292 17.71 -11.20 -13.73
CA LYS A 292 18.38 -11.27 -12.42
C LYS A 292 19.84 -10.88 -12.52
N GLU A 293 20.49 -11.26 -13.62
CA GLU A 293 21.89 -10.92 -13.93
C GLU A 293 22.03 -9.54 -14.60
N LYS A 294 20.90 -8.85 -14.80
CA LYS A 294 20.81 -7.53 -15.43
C LYS A 294 21.31 -7.51 -16.88
N ARG A 295 21.21 -8.63 -17.60
CA ARG A 295 21.52 -8.72 -19.04
C ARG A 295 20.50 -7.95 -19.89
N TRP A 296 19.26 -7.84 -19.42
CA TRP A 296 18.22 -6.99 -20.00
C TRP A 296 17.27 -6.43 -18.94
N ALA A 297 16.48 -5.44 -19.33
CA ALA A 297 15.42 -4.86 -18.51
C ALA A 297 14.04 -5.09 -19.14
N ASN A 298 12.98 -4.94 -18.34
CA ASN A 298 11.62 -4.90 -18.85
C ASN A 298 11.48 -3.70 -19.80
N GLY A 299 11.15 -3.97 -21.06
CA GLY A 299 11.10 -2.99 -22.13
C GLY A 299 12.19 -3.16 -23.19
N THR A 300 13.24 -3.95 -22.92
CA THR A 300 14.33 -4.19 -23.88
C THR A 300 13.79 -4.92 -25.11
N LEU A 301 14.18 -4.47 -26.29
CA LEU A 301 13.87 -5.14 -27.55
C LEU A 301 14.94 -6.20 -27.89
N GLY A 302 14.52 -7.25 -28.58
CA GLY A 302 15.42 -8.28 -29.06
C GLY A 302 14.90 -8.98 -30.31
N THR A 303 15.77 -9.75 -30.95
CA THR A 303 15.45 -10.61 -32.10
C THR A 303 15.75 -12.06 -31.74
N ILE A 304 14.82 -12.96 -32.00
CA ILE A 304 15.06 -14.40 -31.83
C ILE A 304 16.15 -14.85 -32.82
N ILE A 305 17.25 -15.41 -32.32
CA ILE A 305 18.33 -15.96 -33.16
C ILE A 305 18.26 -17.48 -33.28
N GLY A 306 17.58 -18.15 -32.35
CA GLY A 306 17.38 -19.58 -32.40
C GLY A 306 16.57 -20.11 -31.21
N PHE A 307 16.20 -21.37 -31.31
CA PHE A 307 15.55 -22.13 -30.24
C PHE A 307 16.48 -23.29 -29.87
N GLY A 308 16.69 -23.50 -28.57
CA GLY A 308 17.39 -24.69 -28.08
C GLY A 308 16.57 -25.96 -28.30
N ASP A 309 17.19 -27.11 -28.07
CA ASP A 309 16.49 -28.40 -28.13
C ASP A 309 15.36 -28.46 -27.08
N GLU A 310 14.33 -29.28 -27.34
CA GLU A 310 13.16 -29.43 -26.43
C GLU A 310 13.53 -29.78 -24.99
N ALA A 311 14.69 -30.41 -24.77
CA ALA A 311 15.20 -30.77 -23.46
C ALA A 311 15.73 -29.57 -22.65
N ASP A 312 16.27 -28.55 -23.32
CA ASP A 312 16.89 -27.39 -22.67
C ASP A 312 15.87 -26.29 -22.38
N GLY A 313 14.82 -26.17 -23.21
CA GLY A 313 13.77 -25.17 -22.99
C GLY A 313 14.28 -23.73 -22.99
N ILE A 314 15.31 -23.44 -23.80
CA ILE A 314 15.97 -22.13 -23.91
C ILE A 314 15.62 -21.46 -25.24
N ILE A 315 15.40 -20.15 -25.20
CA ILE A 315 15.30 -19.31 -26.41
C ILE A 315 16.51 -18.40 -26.49
N TYR A 316 17.21 -18.40 -27.63
CA TYR A 316 18.33 -17.51 -27.87
C TYR A 316 17.84 -16.21 -28.50
N VAL A 317 18.23 -15.08 -27.91
CA VAL A 317 17.82 -13.74 -28.32
C VAL A 317 19.03 -12.84 -28.45
N ARG A 318 19.10 -12.08 -29.55
CA ARG A 318 20.03 -10.95 -29.69
C ARG A 318 19.32 -9.66 -29.28
N THR A 319 19.82 -8.98 -28.25
CA THR A 319 19.25 -7.72 -27.77
C THR A 319 19.48 -6.57 -28.76
N GLU A 320 18.74 -5.48 -28.59
CA GLU A 320 18.96 -4.23 -29.36
C GLU A 320 20.35 -3.60 -29.18
N GLU A 321 21.10 -4.03 -28.16
CA GLU A 321 22.49 -3.62 -27.91
C GLU A 321 23.51 -4.57 -28.60
N GLY A 322 23.03 -5.61 -29.29
CA GLY A 322 23.85 -6.60 -29.99
C GLY A 322 24.39 -7.73 -29.11
N ALA A 323 23.98 -7.81 -27.85
CA ALA A 323 24.36 -8.90 -26.96
C ALA A 323 23.48 -10.13 -27.18
N ASP A 324 24.09 -11.31 -27.25
CA ASP A 324 23.36 -12.57 -27.32
C ASP A 324 23.08 -13.08 -25.91
N CYS A 325 21.84 -13.48 -25.65
CA CYS A 325 21.43 -14.05 -24.38
C CYS A 325 20.51 -15.26 -24.57
N ASP A 326 20.63 -16.18 -23.62
CA ASP A 326 19.74 -17.31 -23.40
C ASP A 326 18.61 -16.89 -22.44
N VAL A 327 17.39 -17.24 -22.82
CA VAL A 327 16.16 -16.88 -22.12
C VAL A 327 15.46 -18.14 -21.68
N GLU A 328 15.27 -18.27 -20.38
CA GLU A 328 14.54 -19.36 -19.76
C GLU A 328 13.09 -18.95 -19.43
N ARG A 329 12.27 -19.94 -19.08
CA ARG A 329 10.93 -19.70 -18.56
C ARG A 329 11.00 -19.05 -17.18
N GLU A 330 10.13 -18.07 -16.98
CA GLU A 330 10.01 -17.34 -15.73
C GLU A 330 8.66 -17.65 -15.07
N LEU A 331 8.64 -17.63 -13.73
CA LEU A 331 7.45 -17.88 -12.93
C LEU A 331 6.90 -16.55 -12.39
N TRP A 332 5.62 -16.28 -12.67
CA TRP A 332 4.85 -15.19 -12.09
C TRP A 332 3.87 -15.71 -11.07
N GLU A 333 3.76 -15.02 -9.94
CA GLU A 333 2.86 -15.39 -8.86
C GLU A 333 1.66 -14.44 -8.85
N ASN A 334 0.46 -15.01 -8.73
CA ASN A 334 -0.72 -14.25 -8.34
C ASN A 334 -0.82 -14.28 -6.82
N VAL A 335 -0.61 -13.12 -6.19
CA VAL A 335 -0.52 -13.01 -4.73
C VAL A 335 -1.83 -12.55 -4.09
N LYS A 336 -2.10 -13.10 -2.91
CA LYS A 336 -3.17 -12.67 -2.03
C LYS A 336 -2.58 -12.34 -0.67
N TYR A 337 -2.99 -11.21 -0.11
CA TYR A 337 -2.58 -10.82 1.23
C TYR A 337 -3.35 -11.59 2.29
N THR A 338 -2.63 -12.07 3.30
CA THR A 338 -3.17 -12.65 4.53
C THR A 338 -2.54 -11.96 5.74
N PHE A 339 -3.13 -12.15 6.93
CA PHE A 339 -2.61 -11.59 8.16
C PHE A 339 -2.11 -12.71 9.07
N ASN A 340 -0.80 -12.74 9.32
CA ASN A 340 -0.17 -13.71 10.22
C ASN A 340 -0.28 -13.23 11.67
N GLU A 341 -1.03 -13.99 12.48
CA GLU A 341 -1.29 -13.64 13.87
C GLU A 341 -0.06 -13.80 14.78
N LYS A 342 0.82 -14.76 14.47
CA LYS A 342 1.99 -15.06 15.29
C LYS A 342 3.03 -13.95 15.15
N GLU A 343 3.29 -13.52 13.92
CA GLU A 343 4.27 -12.47 13.63
C GLU A 343 3.70 -11.05 13.70
N GLN A 344 2.37 -10.91 13.76
CA GLN A 344 1.67 -9.62 13.68
C GLN A 344 1.98 -8.86 12.38
N LYS A 345 2.20 -9.59 11.27
CA LYS A 345 2.55 -9.04 9.97
C LYS A 345 1.53 -9.41 8.90
N ILE A 346 1.51 -8.61 7.83
CA ILE A 346 0.81 -8.93 6.60
C ILE A 346 1.80 -9.68 5.71
N GLU A 347 1.36 -10.82 5.20
CA GLU A 347 2.16 -11.69 4.34
C GLU A 347 1.47 -11.89 3.00
N GLU A 348 2.28 -12.09 1.98
CA GLU A 348 1.85 -12.44 0.64
C GLU A 348 1.81 -13.96 0.51
N GLN A 349 0.69 -14.48 0.03
CA GLN A 349 0.51 -15.89 -0.26
C GLN A 349 0.23 -16.04 -1.76
N ALA A 350 1.07 -16.80 -2.47
CA ALA A 350 0.80 -17.20 -3.84
C ALA A 350 -0.43 -18.11 -3.88
N ILE A 351 -1.46 -17.71 -4.62
CA ILE A 351 -2.69 -18.50 -4.84
C ILE A 351 -2.71 -19.18 -6.21
N GLY A 352 -1.81 -18.77 -7.10
CA GLY A 352 -1.56 -19.41 -8.38
C GLY A 352 -0.26 -18.92 -8.98
N THR A 353 0.28 -19.70 -9.91
CA THR A 353 1.51 -19.43 -10.64
C THR A 353 1.24 -19.51 -12.14
N TYR A 354 2.00 -18.74 -12.89
CA TYR A 354 2.05 -18.82 -14.34
C TYR A 354 3.51 -18.91 -14.78
N THR A 355 3.85 -19.92 -15.56
CA THR A 355 5.23 -20.19 -16.00
C THR A 355 5.31 -20.14 -17.52
N GLN A 356 6.09 -19.17 -18.04
CA GLN A 356 6.26 -18.95 -19.49
C GLN A 356 7.54 -18.13 -19.75
N PHE A 357 8.02 -18.11 -20.99
CA PHE A 357 9.10 -17.19 -21.37
C PHE A 357 8.70 -15.72 -21.18
N PRO A 358 9.58 -14.86 -20.63
CA PRO A 358 9.32 -13.44 -20.38
C PRO A 358 9.42 -12.59 -21.66
N LEU A 359 8.80 -13.08 -22.74
CA LEU A 359 8.85 -12.51 -24.08
C LEU A 359 7.45 -12.22 -24.62
N ARG A 360 7.35 -11.23 -25.50
CA ARG A 360 6.15 -10.91 -26.28
C ARG A 360 6.56 -10.40 -27.65
N LEU A 361 5.80 -10.70 -28.71
CA LEU A 361 5.98 -10.07 -30.02
C LEU A 361 5.89 -8.54 -29.92
N ALA A 362 6.78 -7.85 -30.63
CA ALA A 362 7.06 -6.45 -30.34
C ALA A 362 7.40 -5.59 -31.57
N TRP A 363 6.89 -5.93 -32.75
CA TRP A 363 6.88 -4.97 -33.86
C TRP A 363 5.94 -3.80 -33.58
N ALA A 364 4.84 -4.09 -32.89
CA ALA A 364 3.91 -3.10 -32.39
C ALA A 364 3.42 -3.39 -30.97
N ILE A 365 3.10 -2.34 -30.22
CA ILE A 365 2.43 -2.38 -28.93
C ILE A 365 1.45 -1.20 -28.81
N THR A 366 0.40 -1.36 -28.01
CA THR A 366 -0.52 -0.24 -27.77
C THR A 366 0.13 0.81 -26.87
N VAL A 367 -0.20 2.09 -27.06
CA VAL A 367 0.24 3.18 -26.18
C VAL A 367 -0.06 2.86 -24.71
N HIS A 368 -1.22 2.25 -24.43
CA HIS A 368 -1.61 1.85 -23.08
C HIS A 368 -0.70 0.76 -22.48
N LYS A 369 -0.29 -0.25 -23.25
CA LYS A 369 0.62 -1.31 -22.77
C LYS A 369 2.08 -0.87 -22.75
N SER A 370 2.43 0.22 -23.44
CA SER A 370 3.76 0.83 -23.39
C SER A 370 4.02 1.62 -22.09
N GLN A 371 2.99 1.87 -21.28
CA GLN A 371 3.12 2.65 -20.05
C GLN A 371 4.16 2.04 -19.10
N GLY A 372 4.95 2.90 -18.45
CA GLY A 372 6.11 2.48 -17.64
C GLY A 372 7.36 2.12 -18.45
N LEU A 373 7.23 1.61 -19.69
CA LEU A 373 8.35 1.18 -20.53
C LEU A 373 9.17 2.34 -21.11
N THR A 374 10.38 2.03 -21.56
CA THR A 374 11.33 2.96 -22.17
C THR A 374 11.91 2.31 -23.42
N PHE A 375 12.02 3.06 -24.52
CA PHE A 375 12.54 2.57 -25.79
C PHE A 375 13.56 3.55 -26.36
N ASN A 376 14.50 3.03 -27.15
CA ASN A 376 15.46 3.85 -27.88
C ASN A 376 14.90 4.40 -29.19
N LYS A 377 14.08 3.60 -29.87
CA LYS A 377 13.50 3.94 -31.18
C LYS A 377 12.03 3.57 -31.23
N VAL A 378 11.18 4.55 -31.53
CA VAL A 378 9.72 4.37 -31.60
C VAL A 378 9.16 4.94 -32.89
N LYS A 379 8.25 4.18 -33.50
CA LYS A 379 7.38 4.64 -34.59
C LYS A 379 6.00 4.93 -34.00
N ILE A 380 5.54 6.17 -34.05
CA ILE A 380 4.24 6.54 -33.47
C ILE A 380 3.20 6.57 -34.59
N ASP A 381 2.18 5.71 -34.44
CA ASP A 381 1.07 5.56 -35.38
C ASP A 381 -0.24 6.05 -34.74
N PHE A 382 -0.66 7.24 -35.15
CA PHE A 382 -1.94 7.86 -34.78
C PHE A 382 -2.98 7.84 -35.90
N THR A 383 -2.83 7.01 -36.95
CA THR A 383 -3.77 6.94 -38.09
C THR A 383 -5.23 6.63 -37.65
N GLY A 384 -5.44 6.07 -36.45
CA GLY A 384 -6.76 5.83 -35.86
C GLY A 384 -7.31 6.93 -34.95
N GLY A 385 -6.62 8.07 -34.85
CA GLY A 385 -6.90 9.21 -33.99
C GLY A 385 -6.40 9.06 -32.54
N VAL A 386 -6.18 10.20 -31.88
CA VAL A 386 -5.95 10.30 -30.44
C VAL A 386 -7.29 10.57 -29.75
N PHE A 387 -7.81 9.58 -29.02
CA PHE A 387 -9.17 9.62 -28.47
C PHE A 387 -9.22 9.88 -26.96
N ALA A 388 -8.09 9.79 -26.26
CA ALA A 388 -8.02 10.04 -24.83
C ALA A 388 -6.90 11.04 -24.49
N GLY A 389 -7.18 11.90 -23.52
CA GLY A 389 -6.21 12.88 -23.03
C GLY A 389 -4.93 12.20 -22.54
N GLY A 390 -3.79 12.80 -22.82
CA GLY A 390 -2.48 12.29 -22.40
C GLY A 390 -1.91 11.14 -23.25
N GLN A 391 -2.63 10.55 -24.21
CA GLN A 391 -2.09 9.49 -25.09
C GLN A 391 -0.85 9.95 -25.87
N THR A 392 -0.89 11.14 -26.46
CA THR A 392 0.25 11.74 -27.18
C THR A 392 1.46 11.91 -26.26
N TYR A 393 1.24 12.39 -25.03
CA TYR A 393 2.28 12.50 -24.02
C TYR A 393 2.87 11.13 -23.64
N VAL A 394 2.01 10.12 -23.42
CA VAL A 394 2.45 8.77 -23.06
C VAL A 394 3.32 8.18 -24.17
N ALA A 395 2.88 8.26 -25.44
CA ALA A 395 3.59 7.72 -26.59
C ALA A 395 4.97 8.38 -26.76
N LEU A 396 5.04 9.71 -26.81
CA LEU A 396 6.30 10.43 -26.98
C LEU A 396 7.25 10.21 -25.80
N SER A 397 6.73 10.22 -24.56
CA SER A 397 7.55 10.05 -23.36
C SER A 397 8.16 8.64 -23.20
N ARG A 398 7.81 7.67 -24.06
CA ARG A 398 8.46 6.35 -24.08
C ARG A 398 9.86 6.40 -24.66
N CYS A 399 10.14 7.32 -25.58
CA CYS A 399 11.44 7.44 -26.20
C CYS A 399 12.45 8.13 -25.27
N THR A 400 13.73 7.76 -25.40
CA THR A 400 14.85 8.38 -24.67
C THR A 400 15.31 9.70 -25.31
N SER A 401 15.18 9.84 -26.63
CA SER A 401 15.56 11.04 -27.39
C SER A 401 14.53 11.40 -28.46
N LEU A 402 14.57 12.64 -28.95
CA LEU A 402 13.73 13.10 -30.05
C LEU A 402 14.13 12.42 -31.37
N ASP A 403 15.43 12.21 -31.62
CA ASP A 403 15.94 11.52 -32.81
C ASP A 403 15.51 10.05 -32.92
N GLY A 404 15.18 9.42 -31.78
CA GLY A 404 14.63 8.08 -31.74
C GLY A 404 13.16 7.99 -32.16
N ILE A 405 12.50 9.12 -32.44
CA ILE A 405 11.09 9.17 -32.79
C ILE A 405 10.92 9.27 -34.30
N SER A 406 10.01 8.46 -34.83
CA SER A 406 9.48 8.60 -36.18
C SER A 406 7.96 8.66 -36.10
N LEU A 407 7.37 9.67 -36.71
CA LEU A 407 5.93 9.87 -36.75
C LEU A 407 5.39 9.35 -38.08
N LYS A 408 4.30 8.59 -38.06
CA LYS A 408 3.64 8.18 -39.30
C LYS A 408 2.87 9.32 -39.95
N GLU A 409 2.29 10.18 -39.13
CA GLU A 409 1.52 11.37 -39.53
C GLU A 409 1.92 12.57 -38.63
N PRO A 410 1.79 13.81 -39.12
CA PRO A 410 2.06 15.00 -38.32
C PRO A 410 1.16 15.07 -37.09
N ILE A 411 1.74 15.36 -35.93
CA ILE A 411 1.01 15.66 -34.70
C ILE A 411 0.36 17.04 -34.85
N ARG A 412 -0.94 17.09 -34.62
CA ARG A 412 -1.73 18.31 -34.65
C ARG A 412 -1.95 18.83 -33.24
N ARG A 413 -2.33 20.10 -33.13
CA ARG A 413 -2.67 20.71 -31.84
C ARG A 413 -3.87 20.03 -31.18
N GLU A 414 -4.82 19.52 -31.97
CA GLU A 414 -6.00 18.78 -31.51
C GLU A 414 -5.65 17.43 -30.87
N ASP A 415 -4.50 16.83 -31.21
CA ASP A 415 -4.02 15.59 -30.61
C ASP A 415 -3.41 15.81 -29.21
N VAL A 416 -3.20 17.07 -28.82
CA VAL A 416 -2.60 17.46 -27.54
C VAL A 416 -3.64 18.18 -26.69
N PHE A 417 -4.33 17.40 -25.87
CA PHE A 417 -5.34 17.94 -24.96
C PHE A 417 -5.27 17.30 -23.57
N VAL A 418 -5.61 18.12 -22.58
CA VAL A 418 -5.71 17.74 -21.17
C VAL A 418 -7.02 18.27 -20.62
N LYS A 419 -7.76 17.44 -19.87
CA LYS A 419 -9.02 17.85 -19.24
C LYS A 419 -8.79 18.95 -18.20
N ALA A 420 -9.69 19.93 -18.14
CA ALA A 420 -9.59 21.06 -17.20
C ALA A 420 -9.51 20.62 -15.72
N ALA A 421 -10.17 19.52 -15.35
CA ALA A 421 -10.10 18.95 -14.00
C ALA A 421 -8.65 18.59 -13.58
N VAL A 422 -7.88 18.01 -14.51
CA VAL A 422 -6.46 17.65 -14.31
C VAL A 422 -5.63 18.91 -14.08
N GLN A 423 -5.81 19.94 -14.92
CA GLN A 423 -5.11 21.21 -14.80
C GLN A 423 -5.42 21.91 -13.47
N ASN A 424 -6.67 21.92 -13.04
CA ASN A 424 -7.10 22.54 -11.79
C ASN A 424 -6.51 21.81 -10.57
N PHE A 425 -6.50 20.48 -10.57
CA PHE A 425 -5.91 19.71 -9.48
C PHE A 425 -4.38 19.90 -9.40
N ALA A 426 -3.70 19.94 -10.54
CA ALA A 426 -2.24 20.10 -10.58
C ALA A 426 -1.72 21.45 -10.04
N ARG A 427 -2.54 22.50 -10.03
CA ARG A 427 -2.16 23.82 -9.46
C ARG A 427 -1.77 23.74 -7.97
N ASN A 428 -2.26 22.73 -7.27
CA ASN A 428 -2.04 22.57 -5.82
C ASN A 428 -0.84 21.67 -5.49
N TYR A 429 -0.09 21.21 -6.49
CA TYR A 429 1.10 20.39 -6.27
C TYR A 429 2.18 21.14 -5.50
N ASN A 430 2.90 20.40 -4.65
CA ASN A 430 4.01 20.93 -3.87
C ASN A 430 3.67 22.18 -3.04
N ASN A 431 2.40 22.34 -2.64
CA ASN A 431 1.98 23.45 -1.81
C ASN A 431 2.74 23.41 -0.46
N LYS A 432 3.68 24.33 -0.28
CA LYS A 432 4.59 24.38 0.88
C LYS A 432 3.84 24.51 2.20
N ASN A 433 2.73 25.22 2.24
CA ASN A 433 1.92 25.40 3.45
C ASN A 433 1.23 24.08 3.83
N MET A 434 0.70 23.35 2.84
CA MET A 434 0.08 22.04 3.07
C MET A 434 1.09 20.99 3.52
N ILE A 435 2.25 20.95 2.87
CA ILE A 435 3.33 20.02 3.22
C ILE A 435 3.86 20.34 4.62
N SER A 436 4.13 21.62 4.92
CA SER A 436 4.62 22.01 6.24
C SER A 436 3.59 21.77 7.35
N LEU A 437 2.30 22.01 7.09
CA LEU A 437 1.22 21.66 8.01
C LEU A 437 1.15 20.15 8.24
N ALA A 438 1.25 19.34 7.17
CA ALA A 438 1.27 17.88 7.28
C ALA A 438 2.47 17.41 8.09
N LEU A 439 3.65 18.00 7.90
CA LEU A 439 4.87 17.69 8.65
C LEU A 439 4.80 18.14 10.11
N ARG A 440 4.23 19.31 10.41
CA ARG A 440 4.01 19.75 11.81
C ARG A 440 3.03 18.84 12.54
N GLN A 441 1.93 18.47 11.89
CA GLN A 441 1.00 17.51 12.45
C GLN A 441 1.63 16.12 12.60
N SER A 442 2.51 15.72 11.68
CA SER A 442 3.30 14.49 11.79
C SER A 442 4.16 14.46 13.04
N LYS A 443 4.85 15.57 13.29
CA LYS A 443 5.69 15.71 14.47
C LYS A 443 4.85 15.55 15.74
N ALA A 444 3.69 16.22 15.80
CA ALA A 444 2.77 16.10 16.92
C ALA A 444 2.24 14.67 17.13
N ASP A 445 1.83 13.96 16.05
CA ASP A 445 1.32 12.59 16.15
C ASP A 445 2.37 11.62 16.70
N LYS A 446 3.62 11.75 16.25
CA LYS A 446 4.75 10.98 16.79
C LYS A 446 4.97 11.27 18.27
N GLU A 447 4.99 12.55 18.63
CA GLU A 447 5.20 12.98 20.02
C GLU A 447 4.07 12.47 20.95
N TYR A 448 2.81 12.47 20.49
CA TYR A 448 1.70 11.88 21.22
C TYR A 448 1.82 10.36 21.37
N PHE A 449 2.31 9.65 20.34
CA PHE A 449 2.53 8.21 20.41
C PHE A 449 3.66 7.85 21.38
N ASP A 450 4.77 8.58 21.32
CA ASP A 450 5.91 8.41 22.22
C ASP A 450 5.47 8.66 23.68
N ALA A 451 4.67 9.72 23.91
CA ALA A 451 4.09 10.01 25.22
C ALA A 451 3.20 8.88 25.76
N MET A 452 2.34 8.30 24.91
CA MET A 452 1.48 7.17 25.31
C MET A 452 2.33 5.93 25.63
N THR A 453 3.38 5.69 24.87
CA THR A 453 4.26 4.54 25.06
C THR A 453 5.02 4.65 26.38
N ALA A 454 5.58 5.82 26.69
CA ALA A 454 6.22 6.11 27.96
C ALA A 454 5.24 5.95 29.14
N PHE A 455 4.02 6.50 29.01
CA PHE A 455 2.97 6.36 30.03
C PHE A 455 2.63 4.89 30.32
N ASN A 456 2.49 4.06 29.28
CA ASN A 456 2.18 2.64 29.45
C ASN A 456 3.34 1.85 30.08
N ARG A 457 4.59 2.31 29.94
CA ARG A 457 5.77 1.73 30.60
C ARG A 457 5.96 2.23 32.05
N GLY A 458 5.22 3.25 32.46
CA GLY A 458 5.31 3.86 33.79
C GLY A 458 6.31 5.00 33.91
N ASP A 459 6.98 5.40 32.83
CA ASP A 459 7.85 6.58 32.82
C ASP A 459 7.02 7.85 32.65
N MET A 460 6.63 8.45 33.78
CA MET A 460 5.79 9.64 33.79
C MET A 460 6.52 10.91 33.37
N GLN A 461 7.85 10.98 33.57
CA GLN A 461 8.63 12.16 33.21
C GLN A 461 8.74 12.25 31.68
N GLU A 462 9.18 11.17 31.04
CA GLU A 462 9.26 11.12 29.58
C GLU A 462 7.87 11.28 28.95
N ALA A 463 6.83 10.67 29.54
CA ALA A 463 5.47 10.82 29.05
C ALA A 463 5.01 12.28 29.05
N LEU A 464 5.28 13.04 30.12
CA LEU A 464 4.91 14.46 30.22
C LEU A 464 5.73 15.31 29.26
N ASP A 465 7.05 15.11 29.19
CA ASP A 465 7.94 15.89 28.30
C ASP A 465 7.52 15.74 26.84
N LYS A 466 7.26 14.50 26.38
CA LYS A 466 6.75 14.22 25.03
C LYS A 466 5.34 14.75 24.81
N PHE A 467 4.47 14.67 25.81
CA PHE A 467 3.09 15.17 25.72
C PHE A 467 3.05 16.70 25.59
N PHE A 468 3.86 17.43 26.36
CA PHE A 468 3.97 18.88 26.24
C PHE A 468 4.54 19.27 24.89
N LEU A 469 5.59 18.57 24.41
CA LEU A 469 6.14 18.80 23.09
C LEU A 469 5.05 18.64 22.00
N ALA A 470 4.22 17.59 22.11
CA ALA A 470 3.11 17.35 21.20
C ALA A 470 2.05 18.47 21.21
N ILE A 471 1.70 19.01 22.39
CA ILE A 471 0.73 20.11 22.52
C ILE A 471 1.25 21.38 21.85
N HIS A 472 2.53 21.70 22.01
CA HIS A 472 3.15 22.86 21.34
C HIS A 472 3.15 22.67 19.82
N SER A 473 3.28 21.43 19.34
CA SER A 473 3.21 21.09 17.92
C SER A 473 1.76 21.13 17.37
N ARG A 474 0.76 20.72 18.17
CA ARG A 474 -0.67 20.73 17.81
C ARG A 474 -1.57 20.84 19.05
N TYR A 475 -2.33 21.93 19.15
CA TYR A 475 -3.24 22.16 20.28
C TYR A 475 -4.52 21.31 20.18
N ASP A 476 -4.48 20.08 20.70
CA ASP A 476 -5.62 19.13 20.68
C ASP A 476 -6.33 18.96 22.02
N ILE A 477 -5.78 19.51 23.12
CA ILE A 477 -6.21 19.18 24.48
C ILE A 477 -7.67 19.56 24.78
N GLU A 478 -8.20 20.52 24.04
CA GLU A 478 -9.59 20.97 24.20
C GLU A 478 -10.61 20.09 23.48
N LYS A 479 -10.16 19.22 22.57
CA LYS A 479 -11.04 18.32 21.80
C LYS A 479 -11.79 17.37 22.75
N PRO A 480 -13.12 17.19 22.59
CA PRO A 480 -13.91 16.34 23.47
C PRO A 480 -13.39 14.90 23.59
N GLU A 481 -12.83 14.38 22.50
CA GLU A 481 -12.30 13.01 22.42
C GLU A 481 -11.04 12.85 23.28
N VAL A 482 -10.12 13.82 23.21
CA VAL A 482 -8.90 13.87 24.02
C VAL A 482 -9.25 14.06 25.49
N LYS A 483 -10.17 14.97 25.81
CA LYS A 483 -10.68 15.16 27.18
C LYS A 483 -11.27 13.87 27.75
N ARG A 484 -12.07 13.15 26.96
CA ARG A 484 -12.68 11.87 27.37
C ARG A 484 -11.62 10.79 27.61
N LEU A 485 -10.60 10.71 26.74
CA LEU A 485 -9.49 9.76 26.89
C LEU A 485 -8.67 10.06 28.15
N LEU A 486 -8.26 11.32 28.34
CA LEU A 486 -7.52 11.78 29.52
C LEU A 486 -8.30 11.47 30.80
N ARG A 487 -9.59 11.83 30.86
CA ARG A 487 -10.46 11.51 31.99
C ARG A 487 -10.44 10.01 32.29
N ARG A 488 -10.60 9.16 31.27
CA ARG A 488 -10.64 7.70 31.44
C ARG A 488 -9.31 7.13 31.95
N LYS A 489 -8.18 7.67 31.49
CA LYS A 489 -6.83 7.25 31.91
C LYS A 489 -6.51 7.73 33.33
N LEU A 490 -6.84 8.97 33.68
CA LEU A 490 -6.65 9.51 35.04
C LEU A 490 -7.56 8.84 36.06
N ASP A 491 -8.77 8.43 35.66
CA ASP A 491 -9.71 7.73 36.53
C ASP A 491 -9.22 6.34 36.99
N VAL A 492 -8.19 5.78 36.36
CA VAL A 492 -7.49 4.59 36.88
C VAL A 492 -6.91 4.85 38.26
N ILE A 493 -6.40 6.06 38.52
CA ILE A 493 -5.83 6.46 39.82
C ILE A 493 -6.92 6.43 40.91
N ASN A 494 -8.12 6.93 40.59
CA ASN A 494 -9.24 6.92 41.53
C ASN A 494 -9.67 5.48 41.86
N ARG A 495 -9.79 4.63 40.85
CA ARG A 495 -10.14 3.21 41.02
C ARG A 495 -9.09 2.47 41.85
N GLN A 496 -7.81 2.68 41.59
CA GLN A 496 -6.71 2.11 42.39
C GLN A 496 -6.75 2.59 43.84
N LYS A 497 -7.05 3.88 44.10
CA LYS A 497 -7.20 4.40 45.46
C LYS A 497 -8.36 3.74 46.21
N GLU A 498 -9.50 3.54 45.54
CA GLU A 498 -10.65 2.84 46.13
C GLU A 498 -10.35 1.37 46.42
N GLU A 499 -9.66 0.69 45.50
CA GLU A 499 -9.25 -0.71 45.66
C GLU A 499 -8.27 -0.87 46.82
N ILE A 500 -7.24 -0.02 46.92
CA ILE A 500 -6.33 0.03 48.07
C ILE A 500 -7.11 0.27 49.37
N ARG A 501 -8.11 1.16 49.36
CA ARG A 501 -8.94 1.43 50.55
C ARG A 501 -9.75 0.20 50.97
N LYS A 502 -10.33 -0.52 50.01
CA LYS A 502 -11.06 -1.78 50.27
C LYS A 502 -10.13 -2.86 50.80
N LEU A 503 -8.98 -3.08 50.16
CA LEU A 503 -7.98 -4.05 50.60
C LEU A 503 -7.46 -3.76 52.01
N LYS A 504 -7.20 -2.47 52.34
CA LYS A 504 -6.83 -2.07 53.71
C LYS A 504 -7.95 -2.35 54.72
N ALA A 505 -9.20 -2.11 54.35
CA ALA A 505 -10.34 -2.38 55.23
C ALA A 505 -10.55 -3.90 55.45
N GLU A 506 -10.38 -4.72 54.42
CA GLU A 506 -10.44 -6.18 54.51
C GLU A 506 -9.27 -6.74 55.33
N ALA A 507 -8.06 -6.25 55.11
CA ALA A 507 -6.89 -6.61 55.91
C ALA A 507 -7.13 -6.30 57.39
N ARG A 508 -7.67 -5.12 57.71
CA ARG A 508 -8.02 -4.74 59.08
C ARG A 508 -9.09 -5.63 59.70
N LYS A 509 -10.14 -5.99 58.95
CA LYS A 509 -11.18 -6.93 59.41
C LYS A 509 -10.60 -8.33 59.67
N LYS A 510 -9.73 -8.83 58.80
CA LYS A 510 -9.04 -10.10 59.00
C LYS A 510 -8.14 -10.06 60.24
N GLU A 511 -7.41 -8.97 60.43
CA GLU A 511 -6.57 -8.78 61.62
C GLU A 511 -7.41 -8.76 62.91
N GLU A 512 -8.53 -8.04 62.93
CA GLU A 512 -9.46 -8.03 64.07
C GLU A 512 -10.07 -9.41 64.35
N PHE A 513 -10.40 -10.17 63.31
CA PHE A 513 -10.92 -11.54 63.45
C PHE A 513 -9.86 -12.50 64.01
N LEU A 514 -8.64 -12.47 63.47
CA LEU A 514 -7.52 -13.26 63.98
C LEU A 514 -7.21 -12.91 65.44
N LYS A 515 -7.29 -11.62 65.81
CA LYS A 515 -7.15 -11.17 67.19
C LYS A 515 -8.23 -11.76 68.11
N ARG A 516 -9.49 -11.82 67.68
CA ARG A 516 -10.58 -12.44 68.47
C ARG A 516 -10.35 -13.93 68.68
N LEU A 517 -10.06 -14.68 67.61
CA LEU A 517 -9.74 -16.10 67.70
C LEU A 517 -8.54 -16.34 68.64
N ALA A 518 -7.50 -15.53 68.51
CA ALA A 518 -6.34 -15.64 69.38
C ALA A 518 -6.71 -15.44 70.87
N VAL A 519 -7.62 -14.52 71.20
CA VAL A 519 -8.15 -14.36 72.58
C VAL A 519 -8.93 -15.60 73.04
N GLU A 520 -9.75 -16.19 72.19
CA GLU A 520 -10.47 -17.44 72.50
C GLU A 520 -9.50 -18.59 72.81
N TYR A 521 -8.44 -18.75 72.00
CA TYR A 521 -7.37 -19.73 72.27
C TYR A 521 -6.64 -19.45 73.60
N VAL A 522 -6.43 -18.19 73.99
CA VAL A 522 -5.90 -17.86 75.33
C VAL A 522 -6.85 -18.33 76.42
N GLN A 523 -8.16 -18.15 76.23
CA GLN A 523 -9.16 -18.56 77.21
C GLN A 523 -9.23 -20.07 77.35
N MET A 524 -9.27 -20.81 76.23
CA MET A 524 -9.19 -22.27 76.22
C MET A 524 -7.91 -22.77 76.88
N GLY A 525 -6.77 -22.12 76.61
CA GLY A 525 -5.50 -22.41 77.27
C GLY A 525 -5.59 -22.25 78.79
N ARG A 526 -6.24 -21.19 79.28
CA ARG A 526 -6.45 -20.97 80.73
C ARG A 526 -7.35 -22.03 81.35
N ASP A 527 -8.39 -22.47 80.65
CA ASP A 527 -9.28 -23.49 81.19
C ASP A 527 -8.60 -24.86 81.20
N CYS A 528 -7.76 -25.18 80.20
CA CYS A 528 -6.87 -26.35 80.23
C CYS A 528 -5.86 -26.29 81.39
N GLU A 529 -5.30 -25.11 81.71
CA GLU A 529 -4.43 -24.94 82.89
C GLU A 529 -5.17 -25.24 84.21
N LYS A 530 -6.47 -24.92 84.32
CA LYS A 530 -7.26 -25.18 85.54
C LYS A 530 -7.58 -26.66 85.73
N GLU A 531 -7.73 -27.41 84.64
CA GLU A 531 -8.01 -28.85 84.67
C GLU A 531 -6.75 -29.71 84.59
N ASP A 532 -5.56 -29.11 84.76
CA ASP A 532 -4.24 -29.77 84.80
C ASP A 532 -3.79 -30.42 83.46
N PHE A 533 -4.41 -30.05 82.34
CA PHE A 533 -4.02 -30.47 80.98
C PHE A 533 -2.93 -29.56 80.39
N LEU A 534 -1.71 -29.64 80.93
CA LEU A 534 -0.61 -28.71 80.65
C LEU A 534 -0.14 -28.70 79.17
N GLU A 535 -0.07 -29.84 78.50
CA GLU A 535 0.32 -29.90 77.07
C GLU A 535 -0.73 -29.22 76.17
N ALA A 536 -2.01 -29.40 76.47
CA ALA A 536 -3.11 -28.78 75.73
C ALA A 536 -3.10 -27.25 75.95
N ALA A 537 -2.81 -26.80 77.17
CA ALA A 537 -2.65 -25.38 77.48
C ALA A 537 -1.51 -24.73 76.68
N ILE A 538 -0.34 -25.40 76.60
CA ILE A 538 0.81 -24.93 75.81
C ILE A 538 0.44 -24.77 74.33
N LYS A 539 -0.17 -25.79 73.72
CA LYS A 539 -0.59 -25.75 72.31
C LYS A 539 -1.59 -24.64 72.03
N ASN A 540 -2.54 -24.40 72.93
CA ASN A 540 -3.52 -23.31 72.80
C ASN A 540 -2.84 -21.93 72.86
N TYR A 541 -1.87 -21.71 73.75
CA TYR A 541 -1.14 -20.44 73.80
C TYR A 541 -0.19 -20.23 72.60
N GLU A 542 0.43 -21.29 72.09
CA GLU A 542 1.20 -21.24 70.84
C GLU A 542 0.30 -20.87 69.67
N LYS A 543 -0.89 -21.48 69.57
CA LYS A 543 -1.84 -21.16 68.52
C LYS A 543 -2.36 -19.73 68.60
N ALA A 544 -2.60 -19.22 69.81
CA ALA A 544 -2.96 -17.82 70.01
C ALA A 544 -1.87 -16.85 69.51
N LEU A 545 -0.60 -17.14 69.76
CA LEU A 545 0.53 -16.32 69.31
C LEU A 545 0.82 -16.46 67.81
N GLU A 546 0.54 -17.62 67.21
CA GLU A 546 0.59 -17.82 65.75
C GLU A 546 -0.47 -16.96 65.05
N LEU A 547 -1.69 -16.92 65.60
CA LEU A 547 -2.80 -16.15 65.05
C LEU A 547 -2.67 -14.64 65.28
N TYR A 548 -2.17 -14.22 66.45
CA TYR A 548 -1.88 -12.81 66.75
C TYR A 548 -0.66 -12.69 67.69
N PRO A 549 0.54 -12.41 67.14
CA PRO A 549 1.79 -12.36 67.91
C PRO A 549 1.82 -11.30 69.03
N GLY A 550 0.93 -10.30 68.94
CA GLY A 550 0.84 -9.18 69.87
C GLY A 550 0.09 -9.45 71.17
N ILE A 551 -0.43 -10.66 71.45
CA ILE A 551 -1.14 -10.94 72.71
C ILE A 551 -0.14 -11.10 73.88
N PRO A 552 -0.07 -10.15 74.85
CA PRO A 552 0.91 -10.21 75.93
C PRO A 552 0.67 -11.39 76.88
N GLU A 553 -0.58 -11.79 77.03
CA GLU A 553 -0.98 -12.76 78.03
C GLU A 553 -0.59 -14.20 77.66
N ALA A 554 -0.86 -14.61 76.42
CA ALA A 554 -0.41 -15.90 75.89
C ALA A 554 1.13 -16.03 76.04
N LYS A 555 1.86 -14.96 75.70
CA LYS A 555 3.32 -14.91 75.82
C LYS A 555 3.80 -15.10 77.26
N ARG A 556 3.12 -14.48 78.24
CA ARG A 556 3.45 -14.59 79.66
C ARG A 556 3.14 -15.98 80.22
N ARG A 557 1.98 -16.53 79.89
CA ARG A 557 1.50 -17.86 80.35
C ARG A 557 2.33 -18.99 79.76
N LEU A 558 2.58 -18.96 78.45
CA LEU A 558 3.46 -19.93 77.77
C LEU A 558 4.87 -19.94 78.37
N LYS A 559 5.43 -18.77 78.71
CA LYS A 559 6.74 -18.66 79.38
C LYS A 559 6.72 -19.22 80.81
N LYS A 560 5.59 -19.09 81.52
CA LYS A 560 5.40 -19.64 82.87
C LYS A 560 5.31 -21.17 82.82
N LEU A 561 4.45 -21.71 81.95
CA LEU A 561 4.25 -23.15 81.78
C LEU A 561 5.52 -23.87 81.31
N ARG A 562 6.24 -23.28 80.35
CA ARG A 562 7.54 -23.84 79.90
C ARG A 562 8.63 -23.77 80.96
N LYS A 563 8.55 -22.86 81.95
CA LYS A 563 9.47 -22.82 83.09
C LYS A 563 9.14 -23.86 84.16
N SER A 564 7.87 -24.24 84.30
CA SER A 564 7.41 -25.28 85.24
C SER A 564 7.46 -26.70 84.66
N ALA A 565 7.66 -26.85 83.34
CA ALA A 565 7.78 -28.14 82.64
C ALA A 565 9.23 -28.60 82.42
N ILE A 566 10.22 -27.87 82.95
CA ILE A 566 11.63 -28.30 82.98
C ILE A 566 11.84 -28.89 84.39
N PRO A 567 12.24 -30.18 84.51
CA PRO A 567 12.45 -30.84 85.79
C PRO A 567 13.60 -30.20 86.60
#